data_AF-A0A9W6L7D0-F1
#
_entry.id   AF-A0A9W6L7D0-F1
#
_cell.length_a   1.000
_cell.length_b   1.000
_cell.length_c   1.000
_cell.angle_alpha   90.00
_cell.angle_beta   90.00
_cell.angle_gamma   90.00
#
_symmetry.space_group_name_H-M   'P 1'
#
loop_
_entity.id
_entity.type
_entity.pdbx_description
1 polymer ?
#
loop_
_entity_poly.entity_id
_entity_poly.type
_entity_poly.pdbx_seq_one_letter_code
_entity_poly.pdbx_strand_id
1 'polypeptide(L)'
;MSTLRDHRALGPPVVCAPLGVERAALRGVVGDASVVRTGMGPARAQASAAWIASGGPRPVLVTGVAGALDTAVRAGDLVVADEIRFTDFRAPVPVPTAAALAAALRRLGLRVHLGPIVSSPTVVEGVRRAGLGREGALAVDMESGWLAEASAGGPFAVVRAIVDTPEAPLVRPGTPIRGFTALRALRRAAPALREWFAAAAAREVVLAEPRSFCAGVERAIDIVDRALDRYGAPVYVRRQIVHNAHVVRRLTERGAVFVQEVGEVPRGATCVLAAHGVSPAVRAEAVARDLAVIDATCPLVAKVHAEVKRHTGRGETVFLIGHSDHEEVEGTVGEAPADIVVVEDEAMAHTVTAPDPGRVAYAMQTTLAVDEAERIAAVLRGRFPAISTPRRDDICYATTNRQRAIRAVAAETDLVLVVGSENSSNSRRLAEVAARAGTPAHLVDDVGGIDLTWLRGARRVGVSAGASAPPELVDEVVSCLSGLGPVAVTTTTTGTEDVVFTLPKEVS
;
A
#
# COMPACT_ATOMS: atom_id res chain seq x y z
N MET A 1 -23.31 22.39 -12.96
CA MET A 1 -22.37 23.52 -12.99
C MET A 1 -22.59 24.44 -11.79
N SER A 2 -22.13 24.03 -10.61
CA SER A 2 -22.14 24.88 -9.40
C SER A 2 -20.77 24.79 -8.74
N THR A 3 -19.98 25.84 -8.97
CA THR A 3 -18.88 26.38 -8.13
C THR A 3 -17.68 25.49 -7.76
N LEU A 4 -16.87 25.15 -8.77
CA LEU A 4 -15.40 25.00 -8.63
C LEU A 4 -14.74 26.40 -8.63
N ARG A 5 -15.09 27.26 -7.68
CA ARG A 5 -14.47 28.59 -7.51
C ARG A 5 -13.83 28.62 -6.12
N ASP A 6 -12.52 28.88 -6.12
CA ASP A 6 -11.60 28.97 -4.98
C ASP A 6 -10.95 27.66 -4.47
N HIS A 7 -10.23 26.95 -5.34
CA HIS A 7 -8.96 26.38 -4.88
C HIS A 7 -8.01 27.56 -4.61
N ARG A 8 -8.06 28.13 -3.39
CA ARG A 8 -7.05 29.13 -2.99
C ARG A 8 -5.69 28.49 -3.18
N ALA A 9 -4.88 29.06 -4.07
CA ALA A 9 -3.49 28.67 -4.22
C ALA A 9 -2.84 28.75 -2.84
N LEU A 10 -2.17 27.67 -2.42
CA LEU A 10 -1.43 27.65 -1.17
C LEU A 10 -0.39 28.78 -1.19
N GLY A 11 -0.20 29.43 -0.03
CA GLY A 11 0.84 30.42 0.14
C GLY A 11 2.25 29.83 -0.02
N PRO A 12 3.29 30.69 -0.07
CA PRO A 12 4.65 30.23 -0.26
C PRO A 12 5.10 29.29 0.88
N PRO A 13 5.89 28.25 0.58
CA PRO A 13 6.32 27.27 1.57
C PRO A 13 7.23 27.86 2.64
N VAL A 14 7.10 27.36 3.86
CA VAL A 14 7.88 27.81 5.03
C VAL A 14 8.52 26.61 5.71
N VAL A 15 9.81 26.73 5.98
CA VAL A 15 10.56 25.82 6.84
C VAL A 15 10.78 26.49 8.21
N CYS A 16 10.22 25.89 9.25
CA CYS A 16 10.37 26.34 10.63
C CYS A 16 11.60 25.68 11.26
N ALA A 17 12.65 26.48 11.50
CA ALA A 17 13.87 26.06 12.17
C ALA A 17 13.97 26.72 13.57
N PRO A 18 13.87 25.98 14.67
CA PRO A 18 13.90 26.52 16.04
C PRO A 18 15.16 27.34 16.37
N LEU A 19 16.32 26.89 15.92
CA LEU A 19 17.64 27.43 16.22
C LEU A 19 18.28 28.13 15.02
N GLY A 20 19.19 29.07 15.31
CA GLY A 20 19.96 29.76 14.27
C GLY A 20 20.86 28.82 13.46
N VAL A 21 21.47 27.82 14.11
CA VAL A 21 22.34 26.82 13.46
C VAL A 21 21.57 25.89 12.53
N GLU A 22 20.34 25.51 12.89
CA GLU A 22 19.45 24.70 12.04
C GLU A 22 19.02 25.51 10.81
N ARG A 23 18.60 26.77 11.03
CA ARG A 23 18.29 27.69 9.95
C ARG A 23 19.47 27.83 8.98
N ALA A 24 20.68 27.99 9.50
CA ALA A 24 21.88 28.10 8.67
C ALA A 24 22.16 26.82 7.87
N ALA A 25 21.93 25.64 8.45
CA ALA A 25 22.14 24.36 7.78
C ALA A 25 21.20 24.15 6.57
N LEU A 26 19.98 24.68 6.65
CA LEU A 26 18.90 24.51 5.66
C LEU A 26 18.78 25.68 4.66
N ARG A 27 19.29 26.87 5.02
CA ARG A 27 19.21 28.05 4.14
C ARG A 27 19.90 27.78 2.80
N GLY A 28 19.18 28.06 1.71
CA GLY A 28 19.67 27.89 0.34
C GLY A 28 19.72 26.45 -0.16
N VAL A 29 19.30 25.45 0.63
CA VAL A 29 19.23 24.05 0.18
C VAL A 29 17.81 23.50 0.09
N VAL A 30 16.80 24.17 0.62
CA VAL A 30 15.39 23.73 0.59
C VAL A 30 14.56 24.37 -0.54
N GLY A 31 15.20 24.82 -1.62
CA GLY A 31 14.55 25.43 -2.77
C GLY A 31 13.93 26.78 -2.44
N ASP A 32 12.71 27.02 -2.91
CA ASP A 32 12.00 28.30 -2.77
C ASP A 32 11.36 28.49 -1.37
N ALA A 33 11.46 27.49 -0.49
CA ALA A 33 10.91 27.58 0.86
C ALA A 33 11.68 28.59 1.72
N SER A 34 10.94 29.47 2.39
CA SER A 34 11.52 30.44 3.32
C SER A 34 11.90 29.74 4.63
N VAL A 35 13.18 29.81 5.00
CA VAL A 35 13.66 29.23 6.28
C VAL A 35 13.62 30.30 7.37
N VAL A 36 12.70 30.14 8.32
CA VAL A 36 12.46 31.08 9.41
C VAL A 36 12.96 30.54 10.74
N ARG A 37 13.47 31.43 11.59
CA ARG A 37 13.87 31.06 12.95
C ARG A 37 12.66 31.23 13.87
N THR A 38 12.11 30.13 14.36
CA THR A 38 10.90 30.18 15.22
C THR A 38 11.23 30.35 16.70
N GLY A 39 12.41 29.91 17.12
CA GLY A 39 12.79 29.87 18.53
C GLY A 39 12.24 28.64 19.26
N MET A 40 12.98 28.17 20.25
CA MET A 40 12.57 27.04 21.08
C MET A 40 11.59 27.46 22.17
N GLY A 41 10.63 26.58 22.46
CA GLY A 41 9.67 26.70 23.54
C GLY A 41 8.32 27.29 23.12
N PRO A 42 7.27 27.06 23.93
CA PRO A 42 5.87 27.34 23.57
C PRO A 42 5.63 28.77 23.11
N ALA A 43 6.07 29.76 23.91
CA ALA A 43 5.78 31.17 23.64
C ALA A 43 6.36 31.66 22.31
N ARG A 44 7.59 31.24 21.98
CA ARG A 44 8.26 31.62 20.72
C ARG A 44 7.66 30.88 19.52
N ALA A 45 7.37 29.59 19.70
CA ALA A 45 6.73 28.77 18.70
C ALA A 45 5.32 29.32 18.34
N GLN A 46 4.51 29.66 19.35
CA GLN A 46 3.17 30.25 19.17
C GLN A 46 3.22 31.63 18.50
N ALA A 47 4.14 32.51 18.93
CA ALA A 47 4.30 33.82 18.30
C ALA A 47 4.68 33.68 16.81
N SER A 48 5.56 32.72 16.50
CA SER A 48 5.93 32.41 15.12
C SER A 48 4.78 31.78 14.35
N ALA A 49 4.04 30.84 14.95
CA ALA A 49 2.89 30.19 14.33
C ALA A 49 1.82 31.22 13.93
N ALA A 50 1.47 32.15 14.83
CA ALA A 50 0.51 33.21 14.55
C ALA A 50 0.95 34.11 13.38
N TRP A 51 2.24 34.48 13.33
CA TRP A 51 2.78 35.28 12.23
C TRP A 51 2.82 34.52 10.89
N ILE A 52 3.12 33.22 10.91
CA ILE A 52 3.09 32.39 9.70
C ILE A 52 1.65 32.23 9.21
N ALA A 53 0.74 31.90 10.13
CA ALA A 53 -0.67 31.66 9.84
C ALA A 53 -1.40 32.93 9.36
N SER A 54 -0.97 34.13 9.77
CA SER A 54 -1.61 35.38 9.37
C SER A 54 -1.59 35.64 7.85
N GLY A 55 -0.71 34.95 7.10
CA GLY A 55 -0.71 35.03 5.65
C GLY A 55 -1.43 33.86 4.96
N GLY A 56 -2.32 33.15 5.65
CA GLY A 56 -3.21 32.13 5.11
C GLY A 56 -2.58 30.74 4.91
N PRO A 57 -3.39 29.77 4.43
CA PRO A 57 -2.98 28.37 4.29
C PRO A 57 -1.74 28.21 3.40
N ARG A 58 -0.74 27.48 3.89
CA ARG A 58 0.52 27.24 3.17
C ARG A 58 1.20 25.96 3.62
N PRO A 59 2.15 25.41 2.84
CA PRO A 59 2.95 24.28 3.28
C PRO A 59 3.92 24.72 4.39
N VAL A 60 3.86 24.05 5.54
CA VAL A 60 4.75 24.28 6.67
C VAL A 60 5.47 23.00 7.03
N LEU A 61 6.80 23.06 7.05
CA LEU A 61 7.64 21.96 7.50
C LEU A 61 8.44 22.38 8.72
N VAL A 62 8.25 21.70 9.84
CA VAL A 62 9.05 21.92 11.06
C VAL A 62 10.24 20.97 11.03
N THR A 63 11.45 21.52 11.12
CA THR A 63 12.64 20.70 11.14
C THR A 63 13.77 21.34 11.91
N GLY A 64 14.55 20.50 12.58
CA GLY A 64 15.58 20.90 13.53
C GLY A 64 16.06 19.70 14.31
N VAL A 65 16.80 19.95 15.38
CA VAL A 65 17.27 18.88 16.26
C VAL A 65 16.21 18.49 17.28
N ALA A 66 16.31 17.29 17.82
CA ALA A 66 15.48 16.79 18.91
C ALA A 66 16.23 15.74 19.75
N GLY A 67 15.64 15.37 20.90
CA GLY A 67 16.11 14.25 21.71
C GLY A 67 15.31 12.98 21.42
N ALA A 68 15.97 11.83 21.35
CA ALA A 68 15.31 10.53 21.18
C ALA A 68 14.67 10.05 22.49
N LEU A 69 13.51 9.43 22.42
CA LEU A 69 12.85 8.79 23.57
C LEU A 69 13.02 7.27 23.53
N ASP A 70 13.10 6.71 22.33
CA ASP A 70 13.32 5.28 22.08
C ASP A 70 14.82 4.93 21.96
N THR A 71 15.21 3.77 22.50
CA THR A 71 16.61 3.30 22.51
C THR A 71 17.12 2.81 21.15
N ALA A 72 16.24 2.45 20.23
CA ALA A 72 16.60 2.08 18.86
C ALA A 72 17.04 3.29 18.03
N VAL A 73 16.66 4.50 18.44
CA VAL A 73 16.95 5.75 17.73
C VAL A 73 18.30 6.33 18.16
N ARG A 74 19.20 6.56 17.19
CA ARG A 74 20.57 7.00 17.43
C ARG A 74 20.78 8.46 17.04
N ALA A 75 21.82 9.08 17.58
CA ALA A 75 22.22 10.41 17.16
C ALA A 75 22.60 10.45 15.67
N GLY A 76 22.08 11.44 14.95
CA GLY A 76 22.19 11.55 13.50
C GLY A 76 21.09 10.86 12.71
N ASP A 77 20.29 10.00 13.34
CA ASP A 77 19.08 9.47 12.72
C ASP A 77 18.02 10.59 12.58
N LEU A 78 17.10 10.41 11.64
CA LEU A 78 15.94 11.26 11.46
C LEU A 78 14.69 10.58 12.04
N VAL A 79 13.81 11.37 12.65
CA VAL A 79 12.47 10.96 13.05
C VAL A 79 11.48 11.82 12.30
N VAL A 80 10.58 11.19 11.55
CA VAL A 80 9.44 11.84 10.89
C VAL A 80 8.21 11.57 11.75
N ALA A 81 7.51 12.62 12.16
CA ALA A 81 6.30 12.46 12.95
C ALA A 81 5.15 12.00 12.07
N ASP A 82 4.53 10.87 12.38
CA ASP A 82 3.19 10.48 11.90
C ASP A 82 2.08 11.08 12.77
N GLU A 83 2.41 11.45 14.01
CA GLU A 83 1.54 12.09 14.96
C GLU A 83 2.36 13.01 15.88
N ILE A 84 1.82 14.19 16.19
CA ILE A 84 2.36 15.08 17.22
C ILE A 84 1.54 14.94 18.48
N ARG A 85 2.21 14.64 19.59
CA ARG A 85 1.63 14.50 20.93
C ARG A 85 2.06 15.63 21.83
N PHE A 86 1.33 15.84 22.91
CA PHE A 86 1.60 16.92 23.85
C PHE A 86 1.68 16.40 25.27
N THR A 87 2.59 16.97 26.07
CA THR A 87 2.68 16.63 27.50
C THR A 87 1.57 17.24 28.36
N ASP A 88 0.68 18.04 27.77
CA ASP A 88 -0.45 18.71 28.43
C ASP A 88 -1.81 18.14 28.00
N PHE A 89 -1.83 16.88 27.52
CA PHE A 89 -3.04 16.10 27.20
C PHE A 89 -3.96 16.68 26.12
N ARG A 90 -3.45 17.61 25.29
CA ARG A 90 -4.15 18.01 24.06
C ARG A 90 -4.31 16.82 23.11
N ALA A 91 -5.36 16.88 22.29
CA ALA A 91 -5.60 15.89 21.25
C ALA A 91 -4.36 15.80 20.32
N PRO A 92 -3.90 14.60 19.99
CA PRO A 92 -2.80 14.45 19.05
C PRO A 92 -3.13 15.03 17.66
N VAL A 93 -2.11 15.49 16.95
CA VAL A 93 -2.24 16.01 15.59
C VAL A 93 -1.66 14.98 14.62
N PRO A 94 -2.47 14.31 13.78
CA PRO A 94 -1.95 13.37 12.79
C PRO A 94 -1.22 14.11 11.66
N VAL A 95 -0.23 13.44 11.06
CA VAL A 95 0.58 13.93 9.95
C VAL A 95 0.50 12.89 8.81
N PRO A 96 -0.55 12.93 7.98
CA PRO A 96 -0.83 11.87 7.00
C PRO A 96 0.28 11.65 5.96
N THR A 97 1.11 12.66 5.69
CA THR A 97 2.18 12.60 4.69
C THR A 97 3.47 11.96 5.21
N ALA A 98 3.51 11.57 6.49
CA ALA A 98 4.73 11.16 7.18
C ALA A 98 5.38 9.92 6.56
N ALA A 99 4.60 8.91 6.18
CA ALA A 99 5.11 7.69 5.56
C ALA A 99 5.78 7.97 4.19
N ALA A 100 5.12 8.74 3.33
CA ALA A 100 5.66 9.13 2.02
C ALA A 100 6.95 9.98 2.17
N LEU A 101 6.98 10.92 3.12
CA LEU A 101 8.16 11.72 3.40
C LEU A 101 9.31 10.88 3.99
N ALA A 102 9.01 9.96 4.90
CA ALA A 102 10.00 9.05 5.45
C ALA A 102 10.62 8.15 4.37
N ALA A 103 9.80 7.65 3.43
CA ALA A 103 10.27 6.88 2.28
C ALA A 103 11.21 7.71 1.38
N ALA A 104 10.84 8.97 1.08
CA ALA A 104 11.69 9.88 0.31
C ALA A 104 13.05 10.12 0.99
N LEU A 105 13.08 10.28 2.33
CA LEU A 105 14.32 10.43 3.08
C LEU A 105 15.16 9.14 3.06
N ARG A 106 14.54 7.96 3.17
CA ARG A 106 15.23 6.66 3.11
C ARG A 106 15.89 6.42 1.75
N ARG A 107 15.27 6.86 0.64
CA ARG A 107 15.89 6.80 -0.71
C ARG A 107 17.21 7.58 -0.80
N LEU A 108 17.42 8.58 0.07
CA LEU A 108 18.68 9.34 0.17
C LEU A 108 19.76 8.63 1.03
N GLY A 109 19.50 7.38 1.46
CA GLY A 109 20.38 6.61 2.34
C GLY A 109 20.46 7.16 3.76
N LEU A 110 19.40 7.84 4.22
CA LEU A 110 19.28 8.34 5.59
C LEU A 110 18.59 7.30 6.47
N ARG A 111 19.05 7.15 7.72
CA ARG A 111 18.37 6.33 8.73
C ARG A 111 17.18 7.12 9.24
N VAL A 112 15.98 6.62 8.97
CA VAL A 112 14.73 7.32 9.26
C VAL A 112 13.76 6.42 10.00
N HIS A 113 13.29 6.91 11.14
CA HIS A 113 12.25 6.32 11.95
C HIS A 113 10.94 7.10 11.75
N LEU A 114 9.83 6.38 11.71
CA LEU A 114 8.49 6.93 11.57
C LEU A 114 7.77 6.65 12.89
N GLY A 115 7.21 7.68 13.51
CA GLY A 115 6.45 7.51 14.75
C GLY A 115 6.23 8.81 15.52
N PRO A 116 5.55 8.73 16.67
CA PRO A 116 5.07 9.93 17.35
C PRO A 116 6.21 10.80 17.88
N ILE A 117 6.06 12.12 17.73
CA ILE A 117 6.92 13.12 18.35
C ILE A 117 6.14 13.87 19.42
N VAL A 118 6.69 13.96 20.63
CA VAL A 118 6.07 14.70 21.74
C VAL A 118 6.65 16.11 21.80
N SER A 119 5.79 17.12 21.87
CA SER A 119 6.22 18.49 22.18
C SER A 119 6.04 18.79 23.68
N SER A 120 7.12 19.26 24.32
CA SER A 120 7.17 19.55 25.75
C SER A 120 7.58 21.00 26.01
N PRO A 121 7.01 21.70 27.01
CA PRO A 121 7.35 23.10 27.28
C PRO A 121 8.77 23.30 27.82
N THR A 122 9.41 22.21 28.26
CA THR A 122 10.73 22.17 28.89
C THR A 122 11.52 20.99 28.36
N VAL A 123 12.85 21.03 28.51
CA VAL A 123 13.71 19.86 28.26
C VAL A 123 13.25 18.67 29.11
N VAL A 124 13.22 17.48 28.52
CA VAL A 124 12.74 16.25 29.16
C VAL A 124 13.92 15.31 29.43
N GLU A 125 14.09 14.93 30.70
CA GLU A 125 15.18 14.07 31.17
C GLU A 125 14.69 12.98 32.14
N GLY A 126 15.58 12.02 32.45
CA GLY A 126 15.38 11.00 33.48
C GLY A 126 14.07 10.21 33.35
N VAL A 127 13.35 10.08 34.46
CA VAL A 127 12.11 9.29 34.55
C VAL A 127 11.03 9.77 33.58
N ARG A 128 10.91 11.09 33.36
CA ARG A 128 9.92 11.66 32.44
C ARG A 128 10.20 11.25 30.99
N ARG A 129 11.48 11.24 30.60
CA ARG A 129 11.91 10.77 29.26
C ARG A 129 11.55 9.29 29.06
N ALA A 130 11.88 8.45 30.05
CA ALA A 130 11.57 7.02 30.01
C ALA A 130 10.05 6.74 30.02
N GLY A 131 9.26 7.59 30.67
CA GLY A 131 7.80 7.54 30.62
C GLY A 131 7.27 7.70 29.19
N LEU A 132 7.65 8.80 28.52
CA LEU A 132 7.19 9.08 27.15
C LEU A 132 7.64 8.01 26.14
N GLY A 133 8.85 7.45 26.30
CA GLY A 133 9.30 6.34 25.46
C GLY A 133 8.45 5.08 25.63
N ARG A 134 8.03 4.74 26.86
CA ARG A 134 7.11 3.61 27.12
C ARG A 134 5.71 3.82 26.55
N GLU A 135 5.29 5.07 26.38
CA GLU A 135 4.04 5.44 25.70
C GLU A 135 4.16 5.39 24.16
N GLY A 136 5.32 4.96 23.64
CA GLY A 136 5.56 4.73 22.21
C GLY A 136 6.02 5.96 21.42
N ALA A 137 6.32 7.08 22.08
CA ALA A 137 6.89 8.24 21.39
C ALA A 137 8.37 8.01 21.07
N LEU A 138 8.79 8.41 19.87
CA LEU A 138 10.16 8.19 19.39
C LEU A 138 11.10 9.35 19.68
N ALA A 139 10.58 10.57 19.70
CA ALA A 139 11.36 11.78 19.94
C ALA A 139 10.58 12.84 20.73
N VAL A 140 11.32 13.77 21.33
CA VAL A 140 10.79 14.92 22.04
C VAL A 140 11.42 16.21 21.54
N ASP A 141 10.58 17.22 21.28
CA ASP A 141 11.00 18.59 20.98
C ASP A 141 10.24 19.62 21.82
N MET A 142 10.45 20.91 21.56
CA MET A 142 9.85 22.00 22.34
C MET A 142 9.00 22.96 21.50
N GLU A 143 8.62 22.58 20.28
CA GLU A 143 7.98 23.54 19.36
C GLU A 143 7.04 22.94 18.31
N SER A 144 7.16 21.66 17.92
CA SER A 144 6.36 21.11 16.80
C SER A 144 4.85 21.24 17.01
N GLY A 145 4.38 20.88 18.19
CA GLY A 145 2.96 20.91 18.53
C GLY A 145 2.37 22.31 18.49
N TRP A 146 3.13 23.34 18.89
CA TRP A 146 2.67 24.73 18.81
C TRP A 146 2.80 25.33 17.41
N LEU A 147 3.61 24.72 16.54
CA LEU A 147 3.75 25.10 15.13
C LEU A 147 2.80 24.36 14.21
N ALA A 148 2.04 23.37 14.70
CA ALA A 148 1.02 22.68 13.91
C ALA A 148 -0.02 23.66 13.34
N GLU A 149 -0.45 24.64 14.14
CA GLU A 149 -1.39 25.69 13.72
C GLU A 149 -0.78 26.67 12.69
N ALA A 150 0.55 26.70 12.54
CA ALA A 150 1.23 27.62 11.63
C ALA A 150 0.87 27.39 10.15
N SER A 151 0.44 26.17 9.79
CA SER A 151 0.00 25.89 8.42
C SER A 151 -1.33 26.56 8.06
N ALA A 152 -2.09 27.05 9.06
CA ALA A 152 -3.42 27.60 8.91
C ALA A 152 -4.37 26.68 8.13
N GLY A 153 -4.32 25.38 8.40
CA GLY A 153 -5.09 24.34 7.68
C GLY A 153 -4.47 23.92 6.35
N GLY A 154 -3.27 24.39 6.03
CA GLY A 154 -2.45 23.91 4.92
C GLY A 154 -1.60 22.68 5.27
N PRO A 155 -0.78 22.20 4.31
CA PRO A 155 0.09 21.04 4.50
C PRO A 155 1.04 21.23 5.67
N PHE A 156 1.21 20.19 6.48
CA PHE A 156 2.08 20.22 7.66
C PHE A 156 2.90 18.93 7.77
N ALA A 157 4.19 19.06 8.07
CA ALA A 157 5.08 17.92 8.32
C ALA A 157 6.17 18.26 9.34
N VAL A 158 6.69 17.24 10.02
CA VAL A 158 7.77 17.39 11.02
C VAL A 158 8.88 16.38 10.76
N VAL A 159 10.13 16.86 10.68
CA VAL A 159 11.34 16.03 10.54
C VAL A 159 12.39 16.47 11.55
N ARG A 160 12.76 15.59 12.47
CA ARG A 160 13.75 15.87 13.54
C ARG A 160 15.03 15.07 13.37
N ALA A 161 16.18 15.72 13.49
CA ALA A 161 17.46 15.04 13.57
C ALA A 161 17.91 14.87 15.02
N ILE A 162 18.27 13.65 15.40
CA ILE A 162 18.52 13.33 16.81
C ILE A 162 19.91 13.74 17.24
N VAL A 163 20.00 14.45 18.38
CA VAL A 163 21.29 14.90 18.97
C VAL A 163 21.63 14.13 20.23
N ASP A 164 20.66 13.93 21.11
CA ASP A 164 20.84 13.21 22.36
C ASP A 164 19.87 12.03 22.46
N THR A 165 20.28 11.00 23.19
CA THR A 165 19.53 9.75 23.37
C THR A 165 19.43 9.42 24.86
N PRO A 166 18.57 8.47 25.28
CA PRO A 166 18.50 8.04 26.68
C PRO A 166 19.88 7.61 27.24
N GLU A 167 20.73 7.01 26.40
CA GLU A 167 22.07 6.56 26.78
C GLU A 167 23.15 7.66 26.68
N ALA A 168 22.90 8.72 25.91
CA ALA A 168 23.83 9.82 25.65
C ALA A 168 23.13 11.20 25.75
N PRO A 169 22.80 11.65 26.97
CA PRO A 169 22.04 12.88 27.20
C PRO A 169 22.81 14.16 26.82
N LEU A 170 22.08 15.28 26.73
CA LEU A 170 22.57 16.58 26.26
C LEU A 170 23.81 17.09 27.00
N VAL A 171 23.95 16.83 28.30
CA VAL A 171 25.00 17.41 29.16
C VAL A 171 26.34 16.63 29.08
N ARG A 172 26.55 15.77 28.08
CA ARG A 172 27.81 15.02 27.89
C ARG A 172 28.81 15.72 26.94
N PRO A 173 30.14 15.55 27.12
CA PRO A 173 31.16 16.21 26.29
C PRO A 173 31.05 15.98 24.76
N GLY A 174 30.44 14.87 24.32
CA GLY A 174 30.28 14.55 22.90
C GLY A 174 29.10 15.25 22.18
N THR A 175 28.30 16.05 22.89
CA THR A 175 27.11 16.70 22.32
C THR A 175 27.41 17.60 21.11
N PRO A 176 28.50 18.40 21.07
CA PRO A 176 28.82 19.20 19.88
C PRO A 176 29.04 18.35 18.61
N ILE A 177 29.70 17.20 18.74
CA ILE A 177 29.92 16.26 17.63
C ILE A 177 28.58 15.69 17.15
N ARG A 178 27.72 15.26 18.07
CA ARG A 178 26.38 14.74 17.73
C ARG A 178 25.50 15.82 17.09
N GLY A 179 25.58 17.06 17.58
CA GLY A 179 24.95 18.23 16.97
C GLY A 179 25.40 18.45 15.52
N PHE A 180 26.71 18.39 15.26
CA PHE A 180 27.23 18.48 13.89
C PHE A 180 26.72 17.35 12.98
N THR A 181 26.71 16.12 13.48
CA THR A 181 26.16 14.96 12.75
C THR A 181 24.69 15.15 12.42
N ALA A 182 23.88 15.62 13.38
CA ALA A 182 22.46 15.89 13.18
C ALA A 182 22.22 17.01 12.15
N LEU A 183 22.96 18.12 12.23
CA LEU A 183 22.88 19.21 11.24
C LEU A 183 23.29 18.75 9.84
N ARG A 184 24.28 17.86 9.72
CA ARG A 184 24.65 17.24 8.44
C ARG A 184 23.54 16.35 7.89
N ALA A 185 22.86 15.59 8.74
CA ALA A 185 21.69 14.79 8.36
C ALA A 185 20.54 15.68 7.85
N LEU A 186 20.23 16.77 8.55
CA LEU A 186 19.24 17.77 8.10
C LEU A 186 19.58 18.36 6.73
N ARG A 187 20.85 18.74 6.51
CA ARG A 187 21.27 19.26 5.21
C ARG A 187 21.13 18.22 4.09
N ARG A 188 21.43 16.94 4.39
CA ARG A 188 21.24 15.82 3.45
C ARG A 188 19.77 15.50 3.18
N ALA A 189 18.86 15.80 4.10
CA ALA A 189 17.42 15.61 3.94
C ALA A 189 16.79 16.57 2.92
N ALA A 190 17.46 17.69 2.61
CA ALA A 190 16.91 18.78 1.82
C ALA A 190 16.27 18.37 0.47
N PRO A 191 16.79 17.40 -0.31
CA PRO A 191 16.12 16.93 -1.53
C PRO A 191 14.70 16.40 -1.28
N ALA A 192 14.51 15.52 -0.29
CA ALA A 192 13.20 14.98 0.06
C ALA A 192 12.25 16.07 0.60
N LEU A 193 12.77 17.05 1.35
CA LEU A 193 11.96 18.19 1.80
C LEU A 193 11.45 19.01 0.60
N ARG A 194 12.28 19.20 -0.44
CA ARG A 194 11.84 19.87 -1.69
C ARG A 194 10.80 19.06 -2.45
N GLU A 195 10.94 17.74 -2.48
CA GLU A 195 9.94 16.85 -3.10
C GLU A 195 8.59 16.98 -2.38
N TRP A 196 8.58 17.00 -1.05
CA TRP A 196 7.37 17.22 -0.26
C TRP A 196 6.71 18.57 -0.54
N PHE A 197 7.50 19.66 -0.60
CA PHE A 197 6.97 20.97 -0.98
C PHE A 197 6.42 21.00 -2.42
N ALA A 198 7.11 20.34 -3.37
CA ALA A 198 6.66 20.27 -4.76
C ALA A 198 5.40 19.41 -4.93
N ALA A 199 5.17 18.46 -4.02
CA ALA A 199 3.95 17.68 -3.94
C ALA A 199 2.81 18.41 -3.22
N ALA A 200 3.05 19.54 -2.54
CA ALA A 200 2.01 20.27 -1.83
C ALA A 200 1.14 21.09 -2.80
N ALA A 201 -0.12 20.71 -2.99
CA ALA A 201 -1.06 21.38 -3.89
C ALA A 201 -2.52 20.99 -3.60
N ALA A 202 -3.45 21.84 -4.01
CA ALA A 202 -4.86 21.47 -4.08
C ALA A 202 -5.11 20.50 -5.26
N ARG A 203 -5.95 19.48 -5.04
CA ARG A 203 -6.19 18.40 -6.03
C ARG A 203 -7.64 17.96 -6.08
N GLU A 204 -8.01 17.35 -7.19
CA GLU A 204 -9.16 16.47 -7.29
C GLU A 204 -8.67 15.02 -7.21
N VAL A 205 -9.32 14.21 -6.37
CA VAL A 205 -9.07 12.78 -6.28
C VAL A 205 -10.28 12.06 -6.84
N VAL A 206 -10.06 11.25 -7.88
CA VAL A 206 -11.11 10.49 -8.57
C VAL A 206 -10.98 9.03 -8.18
N LEU A 207 -11.92 8.54 -7.37
CA LEU A 207 -11.95 7.13 -6.95
C LEU A 207 -12.64 6.26 -8.01
N ALA A 208 -11.99 5.14 -8.37
CA ALA A 208 -12.61 4.14 -9.24
C ALA A 208 -13.64 3.29 -8.46
N GLU A 209 -14.80 3.02 -9.06
CA GLU A 209 -15.81 2.11 -8.50
C GLU A 209 -16.29 1.11 -9.58
N PRO A 210 -16.17 -0.21 -9.34
CA PRO A 210 -15.69 -0.87 -8.11
C PRO A 210 -14.16 -0.85 -7.93
N ARG A 211 -13.69 -1.02 -6.68
CA ARG A 211 -12.29 -1.15 -6.25
C ARG A 211 -12.17 -2.03 -5.01
N SER A 212 -10.94 -2.34 -4.59
CA SER A 212 -10.66 -3.11 -3.36
C SER A 212 -11.26 -4.52 -3.38
N PHE A 213 -11.55 -5.12 -2.22
CA PHE A 213 -11.94 -6.51 -2.09
C PHE A 213 -13.04 -6.99 -3.03
N CYS A 214 -12.88 -8.19 -3.58
CA CYS A 214 -13.95 -8.92 -4.24
C CYS A 214 -14.51 -10.02 -3.33
N ALA A 215 -15.67 -10.58 -3.69
CA ALA A 215 -16.36 -11.58 -2.87
C ALA A 215 -15.49 -12.82 -2.54
N GLY A 216 -14.60 -13.22 -3.46
CA GLY A 216 -13.68 -14.33 -3.24
C GLY A 216 -12.62 -14.03 -2.17
N VAL A 217 -12.11 -12.79 -2.16
CA VAL A 217 -11.11 -12.33 -1.19
C VAL A 217 -11.74 -12.12 0.18
N GLU A 218 -12.89 -11.45 0.26
CA GLU A 218 -13.61 -11.28 1.53
C GLU A 218 -13.90 -12.62 2.20
N ARG A 219 -14.41 -13.57 1.41
CA ARG A 219 -14.64 -14.95 1.87
C ARG A 219 -13.36 -15.60 2.38
N ALA A 220 -12.25 -15.50 1.65
CA ALA A 220 -11.00 -16.15 2.04
C ALA A 220 -10.42 -15.57 3.33
N ILE A 221 -10.54 -14.25 3.51
CA ILE A 221 -10.13 -13.57 4.74
C ILE A 221 -11.02 -14.00 5.92
N ASP A 222 -12.35 -13.98 5.75
CA ASP A 222 -13.32 -14.38 6.79
C ASP A 222 -13.13 -15.85 7.20
N ILE A 223 -12.74 -16.73 6.27
CA ILE A 223 -12.40 -18.12 6.58
C ILE A 223 -11.25 -18.22 7.58
N VAL A 224 -10.16 -17.47 7.38
CA VAL A 224 -9.01 -17.52 8.29
C VAL A 224 -9.36 -16.86 9.63
N ASP A 225 -10.04 -15.71 9.59
CA ASP A 225 -10.48 -15.00 10.79
C ASP A 225 -11.37 -15.91 11.67
N ARG A 226 -12.35 -16.59 11.10
CA ARG A 226 -13.23 -17.53 11.83
C ARG A 226 -12.54 -18.81 12.23
N ALA A 227 -11.58 -19.30 11.44
CA ALA A 227 -10.78 -20.45 11.84
C ALA A 227 -9.99 -20.13 13.11
N LEU A 228 -9.40 -18.93 13.19
CA LEU A 228 -8.71 -18.46 14.40
C LEU A 228 -9.66 -18.32 15.59
N ASP A 229 -10.86 -17.75 15.37
CA ASP A 229 -11.85 -17.59 16.44
C ASP A 229 -12.40 -18.93 16.95
N ARG A 230 -12.55 -19.92 16.07
CA ARG A 230 -13.14 -21.23 16.40
C ARG A 230 -12.12 -22.23 16.94
N TYR A 231 -10.93 -22.30 16.35
CA TYR A 231 -9.92 -23.32 16.64
C TYR A 231 -8.74 -22.79 17.46
N GLY A 232 -8.61 -21.48 17.63
CA GLY A 232 -7.48 -20.84 18.30
C GLY A 232 -6.20 -20.85 17.46
N ALA A 233 -5.19 -20.09 17.91
CA ALA A 233 -3.88 -20.06 17.27
C ALA A 233 -3.02 -21.29 17.67
N PRO A 234 -2.19 -21.85 16.77
CA PRO A 234 -2.00 -21.41 15.40
C PRO A 234 -3.00 -22.02 14.40
N VAL A 235 -3.41 -21.24 13.40
CA VAL A 235 -4.05 -21.75 12.17
C VAL A 235 -3.03 -21.66 11.04
N TYR A 236 -2.74 -22.78 10.38
CA TYR A 236 -1.79 -22.81 9.28
C TYR A 236 -2.48 -22.43 7.97
N VAL A 237 -1.81 -21.66 7.12
CA VAL A 237 -2.32 -21.28 5.79
C VAL A 237 -1.26 -21.67 4.77
N ARG A 238 -1.62 -22.49 3.79
CA ARG A 238 -0.72 -22.84 2.69
C ARG A 238 -0.63 -21.66 1.72
N ARG A 239 0.59 -21.14 1.53
CA ARG A 239 0.93 -19.89 0.84
C ARG A 239 0.13 -18.71 1.40
N GLN A 240 0.20 -17.55 0.77
CA GLN A 240 -0.58 -16.39 1.22
C GLN A 240 -2.07 -16.62 0.94
N ILE A 241 -2.94 -16.32 1.91
CA ILE A 241 -4.41 -16.46 1.72
C ILE A 241 -4.89 -15.63 0.53
N VAL A 242 -4.29 -14.44 0.37
CA VAL A 242 -4.43 -13.49 -0.75
C VAL A 242 -3.10 -12.76 -0.94
N HIS A 243 -2.81 -12.30 -2.15
CA HIS A 243 -1.60 -11.51 -2.45
C HIS A 243 -1.73 -10.05 -1.95
N ASN A 244 -1.62 -9.85 -0.64
CA ASN A 244 -1.52 -8.52 -0.01
C ASN A 244 -0.76 -8.58 1.32
N ALA A 245 0.33 -7.82 1.42
CA ALA A 245 1.21 -7.86 2.59
C ALA A 245 0.53 -7.39 3.90
N HIS A 246 -0.41 -6.44 3.83
CA HIS A 246 -1.12 -5.92 5.00
C HIS A 246 -2.09 -6.95 5.56
N VAL A 247 -2.83 -7.64 4.70
CA VAL A 247 -3.71 -8.75 5.10
C VAL A 247 -2.92 -9.88 5.75
N VAL A 248 -1.79 -10.28 5.13
CA VAL A 248 -0.90 -11.33 5.67
C VAL A 248 -0.36 -10.94 7.04
N ARG A 249 0.13 -9.70 7.21
CA ARG A 249 0.63 -9.20 8.50
C ARG A 249 -0.46 -9.22 9.58
N ARG A 250 -1.65 -8.69 9.29
CA ARG A 250 -2.81 -8.66 10.21
C ARG A 250 -3.20 -10.06 10.68
N LEU A 251 -3.27 -11.03 9.76
CA LEU A 251 -3.61 -12.41 10.09
C LEU A 251 -2.50 -13.09 10.90
N THR A 252 -1.24 -12.80 10.60
CA THR A 252 -0.09 -13.31 11.35
C THR A 252 -0.11 -12.81 12.79
N GLU A 253 -0.39 -11.52 13.01
CA GLU A 253 -0.55 -10.91 14.34
C GLU A 253 -1.69 -11.56 15.15
N ARG A 254 -2.73 -12.05 14.49
CA ARG A 254 -3.81 -12.83 15.12
C ARG A 254 -3.46 -14.30 15.39
N GLY A 255 -2.33 -14.80 14.89
CA GLY A 255 -1.86 -16.17 15.11
C GLY A 255 -1.99 -17.10 13.90
N ALA A 256 -2.24 -16.59 12.68
CA ALA A 256 -2.07 -17.39 11.48
C ALA A 256 -0.59 -17.65 11.19
N VAL A 257 -0.27 -18.84 10.69
CA VAL A 257 1.09 -19.24 10.28
C VAL A 257 1.09 -19.60 8.82
N PHE A 258 1.70 -18.76 7.98
CA PHE A 258 1.81 -18.97 6.55
C PHE A 258 3.00 -19.89 6.23
N VAL A 259 2.76 -21.02 5.55
CA VAL A 259 3.78 -22.00 5.12
C VAL A 259 3.84 -22.07 3.59
N GLN A 260 4.92 -22.56 3.01
CA GLN A 260 4.97 -22.72 1.54
C GLN A 260 4.22 -23.98 1.10
N GLU A 261 4.48 -25.10 1.78
CA GLU A 261 3.90 -26.39 1.47
C GLU A 261 3.20 -27.05 2.65
N VAL A 262 2.21 -27.90 2.32
CA VAL A 262 1.43 -28.65 3.31
C VAL A 262 2.33 -29.57 4.15
N GLY A 263 3.45 -30.00 3.59
CA GLY A 263 4.48 -30.80 4.25
C GLY A 263 5.13 -30.14 5.47
N GLU A 264 5.01 -28.81 5.61
CA GLU A 264 5.52 -28.05 6.77
C GLU A 264 4.51 -28.00 7.92
N VAL A 265 3.25 -28.34 7.67
CA VAL A 265 2.18 -28.30 8.66
C VAL A 265 2.29 -29.50 9.60
N PRO A 266 2.20 -29.30 10.94
CA PRO A 266 2.13 -30.39 11.90
C PRO A 266 0.91 -31.29 11.65
N ARG A 267 1.09 -32.60 11.80
CA ARG A 267 -0.02 -33.57 11.66
C ARG A 267 -1.16 -33.24 12.63
N GLY A 268 -2.41 -33.40 12.20
CA GLY A 268 -3.59 -33.08 13.02
C GLY A 268 -3.94 -31.59 13.09
N ALA A 269 -3.09 -30.68 12.59
CA ALA A 269 -3.34 -29.25 12.71
C ALA A 269 -4.40 -28.74 11.71
N THR A 270 -5.00 -27.60 12.03
CA THR A 270 -5.92 -26.87 11.14
C THR A 270 -5.13 -26.18 10.03
N CYS A 271 -5.47 -26.48 8.78
CA CYS A 271 -4.84 -25.93 7.60
C CYS A 271 -5.86 -25.31 6.65
N VAL A 272 -5.66 -24.04 6.28
CA VAL A 272 -6.44 -23.36 5.26
C VAL A 272 -5.70 -23.42 3.92
N LEU A 273 -6.40 -23.81 2.86
CA LEU A 273 -5.88 -23.75 1.48
C LEU A 273 -6.27 -22.41 0.85
N ALA A 274 -5.33 -21.71 0.21
CA ALA A 274 -5.51 -20.34 -0.27
C ALA A 274 -6.58 -20.17 -1.37
N ALA A 275 -6.99 -18.92 -1.59
CA ALA A 275 -8.06 -18.54 -2.53
C ALA A 275 -7.75 -18.87 -4.00
N HIS A 276 -6.47 -18.95 -4.35
CA HIS A 276 -6.00 -19.20 -5.72
C HIS A 276 -6.23 -20.65 -6.20
N GLY A 277 -6.71 -21.53 -5.34
CA GLY A 277 -6.90 -22.95 -5.67
C GLY A 277 -5.61 -23.76 -5.51
N VAL A 278 -5.77 -25.07 -5.32
CA VAL A 278 -4.66 -26.01 -5.18
C VAL A 278 -4.91 -27.26 -6.00
N SER A 279 -3.83 -27.92 -6.41
CA SER A 279 -3.90 -29.18 -7.16
C SER A 279 -4.48 -30.33 -6.32
N PRO A 280 -5.00 -31.39 -6.96
CA PRO A 280 -5.39 -32.63 -6.27
C PRO A 280 -4.27 -33.24 -5.44
N ALA A 281 -3.01 -33.12 -5.88
CA ALA A 281 -1.86 -33.66 -5.16
C ALA A 281 -1.69 -32.99 -3.79
N VAL A 282 -1.84 -31.66 -3.72
CA VAL A 282 -1.79 -30.89 -2.46
C VAL A 282 -2.92 -31.32 -1.52
N ARG A 283 -4.12 -31.55 -2.06
CA ARG A 283 -5.27 -32.03 -1.27
C ARG A 283 -5.02 -33.44 -0.71
N ALA A 284 -4.49 -34.34 -1.54
CA ALA A 284 -4.16 -35.70 -1.13
C ALA A 284 -3.06 -35.72 -0.05
N GLU A 285 -2.06 -34.84 -0.15
CA GLU A 285 -1.04 -34.67 0.88
C GLU A 285 -1.64 -34.20 2.21
N ALA A 286 -2.53 -33.21 2.18
CA ALA A 286 -3.19 -32.71 3.38
C ALA A 286 -4.00 -33.80 4.09
N VAL A 287 -4.72 -34.64 3.33
CA VAL A 287 -5.42 -35.82 3.86
C VAL A 287 -4.44 -36.85 4.44
N ALA A 288 -3.34 -37.15 3.73
CA ALA A 288 -2.33 -38.10 4.21
C ALA A 288 -1.64 -37.66 5.51
N ARG A 289 -1.67 -36.37 5.82
CA ARG A 289 -1.13 -35.78 7.06
C ARG A 289 -2.17 -35.62 8.16
N ASP A 290 -3.40 -36.08 7.94
CA ASP A 290 -4.51 -35.97 8.90
C ASP A 290 -4.80 -34.52 9.30
N LEU A 291 -4.72 -33.58 8.35
CA LEU A 291 -4.97 -32.17 8.62
C LEU A 291 -6.48 -31.88 8.66
N ALA A 292 -6.90 -30.98 9.55
CA ALA A 292 -8.23 -30.39 9.50
C ALA A 292 -8.25 -29.29 8.41
N VAL A 293 -8.59 -29.70 7.18
CA VAL A 293 -8.51 -28.85 5.98
C VAL A 293 -9.74 -27.96 5.85
N ILE A 294 -9.52 -26.66 5.65
CA ILE A 294 -10.55 -25.68 5.30
C ILE A 294 -10.18 -25.08 3.94
N ASP A 295 -11.04 -25.27 2.94
CA ASP A 295 -10.74 -24.83 1.57
C ASP A 295 -11.28 -23.43 1.27
N ALA A 296 -10.36 -22.45 1.18
CA ALA A 296 -10.69 -21.08 0.84
C ALA A 296 -10.68 -20.79 -0.67
N THR A 297 -10.48 -21.80 -1.54
CA THR A 297 -10.52 -21.65 -3.00
C THR A 297 -11.74 -20.83 -3.42
N CYS A 298 -11.51 -19.79 -4.23
CA CYS A 298 -12.58 -18.96 -4.76
C CYS A 298 -13.53 -19.81 -5.62
N PRO A 299 -14.86 -19.72 -5.45
CA PRO A 299 -15.81 -20.48 -6.27
C PRO A 299 -15.64 -20.27 -7.79
N LEU A 300 -15.14 -19.11 -8.23
CA LEU A 300 -14.86 -18.83 -9.64
C LEU A 300 -13.60 -19.53 -10.14
N VAL A 301 -12.60 -19.76 -9.28
CA VAL A 301 -11.44 -20.61 -9.60
C VAL A 301 -11.85 -22.08 -9.63
N ALA A 302 -12.67 -22.51 -8.66
CA ALA A 302 -13.21 -23.88 -8.64
C ALA A 302 -14.06 -24.20 -9.88
N LYS A 303 -14.76 -23.20 -10.44
CA LYS A 303 -15.42 -23.31 -11.76
C LYS A 303 -14.40 -23.69 -12.84
N VAL A 304 -13.30 -22.95 -12.98
CA VAL A 304 -12.26 -23.22 -13.98
C VAL A 304 -11.69 -24.63 -13.82
N HIS A 305 -11.36 -25.03 -12.59
CA HIS A 305 -10.91 -26.40 -12.29
C HIS A 305 -11.91 -27.47 -12.77
N ALA A 306 -13.21 -27.26 -12.53
CA ALA A 306 -14.26 -28.18 -12.95
C ALA A 306 -14.45 -28.20 -14.49
N GLU A 307 -14.27 -27.06 -15.16
CA GLU A 307 -14.34 -26.99 -16.61
C GLU A 307 -13.17 -27.73 -17.25
N VAL A 308 -11.94 -27.48 -16.81
CA VAL A 308 -10.74 -28.17 -17.31
C VAL A 308 -10.84 -29.69 -17.13
N LYS A 309 -11.28 -30.16 -15.96
CA LYS A 309 -11.56 -31.60 -15.72
C LYS A 309 -12.59 -32.18 -16.68
N ARG A 310 -13.65 -31.42 -17.00
CA ARG A 310 -14.69 -31.85 -17.92
C ARG A 310 -14.16 -31.95 -19.36
N HIS A 311 -13.33 -31.00 -19.80
CA HIS A 311 -12.73 -31.01 -21.13
C HIS A 311 -11.75 -32.18 -21.29
N THR A 312 -10.83 -32.33 -20.35
CA THR A 312 -9.84 -33.42 -20.33
C THR A 312 -10.48 -34.80 -20.16
N GLY A 313 -11.53 -34.93 -19.35
CA GLY A 313 -12.34 -36.15 -19.25
C GLY A 313 -13.08 -36.53 -20.55
N ARG A 314 -13.28 -35.57 -21.46
CA ARG A 314 -13.76 -35.82 -22.83
C ARG A 314 -12.62 -36.04 -23.81
N GLY A 315 -11.38 -36.23 -23.35
CA GLY A 315 -10.17 -36.44 -24.16
C GLY A 315 -9.79 -35.24 -25.02
N GLU A 316 -10.14 -34.02 -24.59
CA GLU A 316 -9.72 -32.78 -25.25
C GLU A 316 -8.45 -32.23 -24.59
N THR A 317 -7.51 -31.73 -25.39
CA THR A 317 -6.38 -30.94 -24.87
C THR A 317 -6.87 -29.54 -24.51
N VAL A 318 -6.50 -29.05 -23.33
CA VAL A 318 -6.89 -27.71 -22.86
C VAL A 318 -5.71 -26.75 -22.99
N PHE A 319 -5.89 -25.68 -23.77
CA PHE A 319 -5.01 -24.52 -23.75
C PHE A 319 -5.42 -23.59 -22.60
N LEU A 320 -4.62 -23.56 -21.53
CA LEU A 320 -4.85 -22.67 -20.40
C LEU A 320 -4.15 -21.34 -20.65
N ILE A 321 -4.92 -20.30 -20.96
CA ILE A 321 -4.39 -18.94 -21.11
C ILE A 321 -4.10 -18.39 -19.71
N GLY A 322 -2.85 -18.07 -19.42
CA GLY A 322 -2.43 -17.69 -18.07
C GLY A 322 -0.92 -17.60 -17.95
N HIS A 323 -0.42 -17.14 -16.80
CA HIS A 323 1.01 -17.06 -16.52
C HIS A 323 1.50 -18.31 -15.81
N SER A 324 2.53 -18.98 -16.33
CA SER A 324 2.99 -20.27 -15.82
C SER A 324 3.52 -20.22 -14.37
N ASP A 325 3.95 -19.05 -13.92
CA ASP A 325 4.47 -18.79 -12.57
C ASP A 325 3.38 -18.46 -11.52
N HIS A 326 2.10 -18.42 -11.93
CA HIS A 326 1.01 -18.04 -11.03
C HIS A 326 0.38 -19.25 -10.32
N GLU A 327 0.12 -19.13 -9.00
CA GLU A 327 -0.42 -20.22 -8.16
C GLU A 327 -1.75 -20.81 -8.69
N GLU A 328 -2.62 -19.94 -9.20
CA GLU A 328 -3.89 -20.35 -9.82
C GLU A 328 -3.69 -21.23 -11.07
N VAL A 329 -2.66 -20.94 -11.86
CA VAL A 329 -2.30 -21.71 -13.05
C VAL A 329 -1.69 -23.04 -12.63
N GLU A 330 -0.80 -23.05 -11.63
CA GLU A 330 -0.27 -24.28 -11.02
C GLU A 330 -1.40 -25.20 -10.50
N GLY A 331 -2.36 -24.62 -9.78
CA GLY A 331 -3.54 -25.33 -9.28
C GLY A 331 -4.41 -25.93 -10.39
N THR A 332 -4.65 -25.16 -11.45
CA THR A 332 -5.47 -25.58 -12.60
C THR A 332 -4.76 -26.64 -13.45
N VAL A 333 -3.46 -26.46 -13.76
CA VAL A 333 -2.63 -27.45 -14.47
C VAL A 333 -2.59 -28.76 -13.68
N GLY A 334 -2.50 -28.67 -12.35
CA GLY A 334 -2.49 -29.84 -11.48
C GLY A 334 -3.73 -30.72 -11.58
N GLU A 335 -4.85 -30.22 -12.13
CA GLU A 335 -6.08 -31.02 -12.30
C GLU A 335 -5.95 -32.09 -13.39
N ALA A 336 -5.16 -31.83 -14.44
CA ALA A 336 -4.94 -32.76 -15.55
C ALA A 336 -3.62 -32.43 -16.29
N PRO A 337 -2.44 -32.63 -15.66
CA PRO A 337 -1.17 -32.10 -16.14
C PRO A 337 -0.72 -32.65 -17.50
N ALA A 338 -1.20 -33.84 -17.89
CA ALA A 338 -0.88 -34.45 -19.19
C ALA A 338 -1.65 -33.84 -20.36
N ASP A 339 -2.79 -33.19 -20.08
CA ASP A 339 -3.75 -32.75 -21.09
C ASP A 339 -3.89 -31.22 -21.15
N ILE A 340 -3.13 -30.48 -20.32
CA ILE A 340 -3.18 -29.02 -20.24
C ILE A 340 -1.86 -28.44 -20.75
N VAL A 341 -1.95 -27.45 -21.63
CA VAL A 341 -0.80 -26.68 -22.12
C VAL A 341 -1.03 -25.20 -21.80
N VAL A 342 -0.11 -24.59 -21.07
CA VAL A 342 -0.18 -23.16 -20.72
C VAL A 342 0.20 -22.31 -21.93
N VAL A 343 -0.57 -21.24 -22.19
CA VAL A 343 -0.33 -20.28 -23.27
C VAL A 343 -0.29 -18.87 -22.66
N GLU A 344 0.90 -18.28 -22.61
CA GLU A 344 1.12 -16.99 -21.92
C GLU A 344 0.91 -15.77 -22.82
N ASP A 345 1.16 -15.90 -24.13
CA ASP A 345 1.12 -14.79 -25.07
C ASP A 345 0.67 -15.20 -26.49
N GLU A 346 0.54 -14.22 -27.38
CA GLU A 346 0.14 -14.43 -28.77
C GLU A 346 1.17 -15.26 -29.57
N ALA A 347 2.46 -15.16 -29.25
CA ALA A 347 3.51 -15.90 -29.95
C ALA A 347 3.45 -17.40 -29.62
N MET A 348 3.19 -17.74 -28.36
CA MET A 348 2.86 -19.10 -27.92
C MET A 348 1.56 -19.56 -28.56
N ALA A 349 0.52 -18.72 -28.58
CA ALA A 349 -0.75 -19.06 -29.22
C ALA A 349 -0.58 -19.36 -30.73
N HIS A 350 0.37 -18.72 -31.41
CA HIS A 350 0.70 -18.97 -32.81
C HIS A 350 1.46 -20.28 -33.05
N THR A 351 2.14 -20.82 -32.03
CA THR A 351 3.05 -21.96 -32.17
C THR A 351 2.60 -23.21 -31.42
N VAL A 352 1.66 -23.08 -30.47
CA VAL A 352 1.16 -24.19 -29.64
C VAL A 352 0.59 -25.31 -30.50
N THR A 353 0.77 -26.56 -30.06
CA THR A 353 0.26 -27.76 -30.74
C THR A 353 -0.55 -28.60 -29.77
N ALA A 354 -1.47 -29.39 -30.31
CA ALA A 354 -2.21 -30.42 -29.58
C ALA A 354 -2.10 -31.75 -30.34
N PRO A 355 -2.10 -32.90 -29.65
CA PRO A 355 -2.10 -34.21 -30.29
C PRO A 355 -3.24 -34.40 -31.29
N ASP A 356 -4.43 -33.89 -30.97
CA ASP A 356 -5.59 -33.85 -31.85
C ASP A 356 -6.11 -32.40 -31.96
N PRO A 357 -5.76 -31.67 -33.04
CA PRO A 357 -6.24 -30.30 -33.26
C PRO A 357 -7.76 -30.16 -33.38
N GLY A 358 -8.49 -31.26 -33.62
CA GLY A 358 -9.96 -31.27 -33.67
C GLY A 358 -10.62 -31.43 -32.29
N ARG A 359 -9.84 -31.74 -31.24
CA ARG A 359 -10.32 -32.00 -29.88
C ARG A 359 -9.56 -31.13 -28.90
N VAL A 360 -9.79 -29.82 -28.99
CA VAL A 360 -9.18 -28.83 -28.11
C VAL A 360 -10.23 -27.96 -27.44
N ALA A 361 -9.88 -27.45 -26.27
CA ALA A 361 -10.62 -26.41 -25.56
C ALA A 361 -9.65 -25.34 -25.07
N TYR A 362 -10.14 -24.15 -24.72
CA TYR A 362 -9.35 -23.23 -23.91
C TYR A 362 -10.08 -22.84 -22.63
N ALA A 363 -9.30 -22.51 -21.60
CA ALA A 363 -9.74 -21.90 -20.35
C ALA A 363 -8.80 -20.73 -20.02
N MET A 364 -9.19 -19.84 -19.11
CA MET A 364 -8.36 -18.70 -18.74
C MET A 364 -8.15 -18.57 -17.24
N GLN A 365 -6.99 -18.03 -16.85
CA GLN A 365 -6.75 -17.49 -15.52
C GLN A 365 -7.71 -16.32 -15.23
N THR A 366 -8.26 -16.27 -14.02
CA THR A 366 -9.35 -15.36 -13.64
C THR A 366 -8.94 -13.88 -13.54
N THR A 367 -7.64 -13.58 -13.46
CA THR A 367 -7.08 -12.25 -13.17
C THR A 367 -6.35 -11.58 -14.33
N LEU A 368 -6.52 -12.09 -15.56
CA LEU A 368 -5.86 -11.56 -16.76
C LEU A 368 -6.38 -10.18 -17.19
N ALA A 369 -5.55 -9.46 -17.94
CA ALA A 369 -6.01 -8.30 -18.70
C ALA A 369 -6.99 -8.75 -19.79
N VAL A 370 -8.22 -8.22 -19.77
CA VAL A 370 -9.32 -8.69 -20.64
C VAL A 370 -8.94 -8.61 -22.12
N ASP A 371 -8.41 -7.46 -22.54
CA ASP A 371 -8.05 -7.22 -23.94
C ASP A 371 -6.90 -8.12 -24.41
N GLU A 372 -6.01 -8.51 -23.50
CA GLU A 372 -4.85 -9.36 -23.80
C GLU A 372 -5.25 -10.82 -23.94
N ALA A 373 -6.05 -11.32 -22.99
CA ALA A 373 -6.61 -12.66 -23.07
C ALA A 373 -7.47 -12.85 -24.33
N GLU A 374 -8.24 -11.83 -24.74
CA GLU A 374 -9.07 -11.91 -25.94
C GLU A 374 -8.23 -11.98 -27.23
N ARG A 375 -7.06 -11.31 -27.28
CA ARG A 375 -6.14 -11.44 -28.42
C ARG A 375 -5.56 -12.85 -28.51
N ILE A 376 -5.11 -13.42 -27.39
CA ILE A 376 -4.63 -14.81 -27.32
C ILE A 376 -5.73 -15.79 -27.76
N ALA A 377 -6.94 -15.63 -27.22
CA ALA A 377 -8.09 -16.47 -27.56
C ALA A 377 -8.51 -16.31 -29.04
N ALA A 378 -8.38 -15.13 -29.63
CA ALA A 378 -8.61 -14.92 -31.06
C ALA A 378 -7.62 -15.70 -31.93
N VAL A 379 -6.33 -15.70 -31.56
CA VAL A 379 -5.30 -16.51 -32.25
C VAL A 379 -5.64 -18.00 -32.14
N LEU A 380 -5.99 -18.49 -30.95
CA LEU A 380 -6.35 -19.89 -30.75
C LEU A 380 -7.60 -20.29 -31.57
N ARG A 381 -8.65 -19.47 -31.57
CA ARG A 381 -9.85 -19.71 -32.40
C ARG A 381 -9.54 -19.74 -33.90
N GLY A 382 -8.62 -18.90 -34.37
CA GLY A 382 -8.18 -18.90 -35.76
C GLY A 382 -7.40 -20.16 -36.14
N ARG A 383 -6.56 -20.66 -35.24
CA ARG A 383 -5.73 -21.86 -35.49
C ARG A 383 -6.48 -23.18 -35.29
N PHE A 384 -7.45 -23.20 -34.39
CA PHE A 384 -8.23 -24.38 -34.04
C PHE A 384 -9.73 -24.10 -34.21
N PRO A 385 -10.29 -24.22 -35.43
CA PRO A 385 -11.69 -23.86 -35.69
C PRO A 385 -12.73 -24.70 -34.90
N ALA A 386 -12.34 -25.89 -34.42
CA ALA A 386 -13.17 -26.76 -33.59
C ALA A 386 -13.01 -26.52 -32.08
N ILE A 387 -12.25 -25.49 -31.67
CA ILE A 387 -11.95 -25.26 -30.26
C ILE A 387 -13.22 -24.99 -29.44
N SER A 388 -13.39 -25.77 -28.37
CA SER A 388 -14.44 -25.52 -27.39
C SER A 388 -14.11 -24.26 -26.59
N THR A 389 -15.03 -23.30 -26.57
CA THR A 389 -14.91 -22.08 -25.78
C THR A 389 -15.60 -22.23 -24.43
N PRO A 390 -15.16 -21.49 -23.39
CA PRO A 390 -15.90 -21.37 -22.15
C PRO A 390 -17.33 -20.90 -22.42
N ARG A 391 -18.30 -21.42 -21.65
CA ARG A 391 -19.72 -20.99 -21.78
C ARG A 391 -19.95 -19.57 -21.25
N ARG A 392 -19.06 -19.11 -20.37
CA ARG A 392 -18.99 -17.78 -19.77
C ARG A 392 -17.52 -17.47 -19.57
N ASP A 393 -17.13 -16.21 -19.71
CA ASP A 393 -15.76 -15.75 -19.49
C ASP A 393 -15.19 -16.31 -18.17
N ASP A 394 -13.95 -16.79 -18.25
CA ASP A 394 -13.21 -17.30 -17.09
C ASP A 394 -12.52 -16.17 -16.33
N ILE A 395 -12.26 -15.03 -16.99
CA ILE A 395 -11.91 -13.80 -16.29
C ILE A 395 -13.08 -13.40 -15.40
N CYS A 396 -12.82 -13.26 -14.11
CA CYS A 396 -13.89 -13.05 -13.15
C CYS A 396 -14.50 -11.65 -13.27
N TYR A 397 -15.75 -11.50 -12.80
CA TYR A 397 -16.46 -10.23 -12.80
C TYR A 397 -15.63 -9.11 -12.15
N ALA A 398 -14.97 -9.42 -11.04
CA ALA A 398 -14.21 -8.46 -10.25
C ALA A 398 -13.04 -7.85 -11.03
N THR A 399 -12.32 -8.68 -11.80
CA THR A 399 -11.22 -8.25 -12.65
C THR A 399 -11.72 -7.40 -13.82
N THR A 400 -12.77 -7.86 -14.51
CA THR A 400 -13.37 -7.12 -15.63
C THR A 400 -13.89 -5.76 -15.20
N ASN A 401 -14.64 -5.70 -14.08
CA ASN A 401 -15.22 -4.48 -13.58
C ASN A 401 -14.16 -3.48 -13.11
N ARG A 402 -13.14 -3.92 -12.36
CA ARG A 402 -12.04 -3.04 -11.91
C ARG A 402 -11.23 -2.52 -13.10
N GLN A 403 -10.98 -3.33 -14.13
CA GLN A 403 -10.33 -2.87 -15.36
C GLN A 403 -11.16 -1.82 -16.11
N ARG A 404 -12.49 -1.98 -16.15
CA ARG A 404 -13.39 -0.97 -16.72
C ARG A 404 -13.35 0.33 -15.90
N ALA A 405 -13.41 0.22 -14.57
CA ALA A 405 -13.37 1.36 -13.66
C ALA A 405 -12.06 2.15 -13.79
N ILE A 406 -10.92 1.45 -13.82
CA ILE A 406 -9.61 2.12 -13.92
C ILE A 406 -9.39 2.76 -15.29
N ARG A 407 -9.91 2.19 -16.39
CA ARG A 407 -9.88 2.85 -17.71
C ARG A 407 -10.67 4.16 -17.71
N ALA A 408 -11.85 4.17 -17.08
CA ALA A 408 -12.67 5.36 -16.98
C ALA A 408 -11.98 6.47 -16.16
N VAL A 409 -11.37 6.11 -15.03
CA VAL A 409 -10.61 7.04 -14.18
C VAL A 409 -9.33 7.52 -14.89
N ALA A 410 -8.61 6.64 -15.56
CA ALA A 410 -7.37 7.00 -16.28
C ALA A 410 -7.66 8.06 -17.36
N ALA A 411 -8.77 7.93 -18.09
CA ALA A 411 -9.14 8.84 -19.17
C ALA A 411 -9.38 10.30 -18.71
N GLU A 412 -9.52 10.54 -17.41
CA GLU A 412 -9.84 11.86 -16.88
C GLU A 412 -8.83 12.38 -15.85
N THR A 413 -7.74 11.65 -15.60
CA THR A 413 -6.75 11.98 -14.56
C THR A 413 -5.36 12.21 -15.12
N ASP A 414 -4.52 12.97 -14.41
CA ASP A 414 -3.14 13.24 -14.79
C ASP A 414 -2.17 12.12 -14.34
N LEU A 415 -2.56 11.40 -13.29
CA LEU A 415 -1.81 10.35 -12.63
C LEU A 415 -2.79 9.34 -12.03
N VAL A 416 -2.47 8.05 -12.10
CA VAL A 416 -3.19 6.97 -11.42
C VAL A 416 -2.31 6.31 -10.37
N LEU A 417 -2.85 6.16 -9.16
CA LEU A 417 -2.27 5.33 -8.10
C LEU A 417 -3.15 4.09 -7.92
N VAL A 418 -2.55 2.92 -8.03
CA VAL A 418 -3.21 1.63 -7.79
C VAL A 418 -2.66 1.05 -6.49
N VAL A 419 -3.54 0.86 -5.51
CA VAL A 419 -3.18 0.23 -4.24
C VAL A 419 -3.18 -1.29 -4.40
N GLY A 420 -2.06 -1.93 -4.08
CA GLY A 420 -1.90 -3.38 -4.12
C GLY A 420 -0.44 -3.82 -4.14
N SER A 421 -0.19 -5.08 -3.77
CA SER A 421 1.16 -5.65 -3.69
C SER A 421 1.70 -6.09 -5.05
N GLU A 422 3.02 -6.05 -5.21
CA GLU A 422 3.71 -6.44 -6.46
C GLU A 422 3.38 -7.88 -6.90
N ASN A 423 3.20 -8.81 -5.95
CA ASN A 423 2.85 -10.20 -6.23
C ASN A 423 1.36 -10.39 -6.60
N SER A 424 0.53 -9.34 -6.61
CA SER A 424 -0.87 -9.39 -7.01
C SER A 424 -1.05 -9.18 -8.52
N SER A 425 -1.30 -10.28 -9.27
CA SER A 425 -1.58 -10.24 -10.71
C SER A 425 -2.63 -9.19 -11.07
N ASN A 426 -3.80 -9.23 -10.42
CA ASN A 426 -4.88 -8.28 -10.67
C ASN A 426 -4.44 -6.82 -10.44
N SER A 427 -3.70 -6.53 -9.37
CA SER A 427 -3.27 -5.15 -9.06
C SER A 427 -2.29 -4.62 -10.11
N ARG A 428 -1.33 -5.44 -10.53
CA ARG A 428 -0.41 -5.10 -11.63
C ARG A 428 -1.17 -4.82 -12.93
N ARG A 429 -2.14 -5.66 -13.29
CA ARG A 429 -2.95 -5.46 -14.50
C ARG A 429 -3.75 -4.16 -14.46
N LEU A 430 -4.22 -3.69 -13.31
CA LEU A 430 -4.88 -2.37 -13.23
C LEU A 430 -3.91 -1.23 -13.56
N ALA A 431 -2.69 -1.24 -13.02
CA ALA A 431 -1.69 -0.22 -13.29
C ALA A 431 -1.27 -0.24 -14.78
N GLU A 432 -1.06 -1.43 -15.35
CA GLU A 432 -0.74 -1.59 -16.77
C GLU A 432 -1.89 -1.13 -17.68
N VAL A 433 -3.13 -1.43 -17.33
CA VAL A 433 -4.31 -0.99 -18.10
C VAL A 433 -4.43 0.53 -18.08
N ALA A 434 -4.20 1.18 -16.94
CA ALA A 434 -4.16 2.64 -16.84
C ALA A 434 -3.02 3.25 -17.69
N ALA A 435 -1.82 2.66 -17.62
CA ALA A 435 -0.67 3.11 -18.41
C ALA A 435 -0.91 2.95 -19.92
N ARG A 436 -1.48 1.82 -20.36
CA ARG A 436 -1.87 1.58 -21.76
C ARG A 436 -2.97 2.53 -22.24
N ALA A 437 -3.79 3.05 -21.33
CA ALA A 437 -4.78 4.09 -21.63
C ALA A 437 -4.18 5.51 -21.77
N GLY A 438 -2.87 5.66 -21.55
CA GLY A 438 -2.13 6.91 -21.78
C GLY A 438 -1.83 7.74 -20.53
N THR A 439 -2.19 7.26 -19.34
CA THR A 439 -2.01 8.00 -18.07
C THR A 439 -0.92 7.35 -17.24
N PRO A 440 0.09 8.11 -16.75
CA PRO A 440 1.08 7.57 -15.82
C PRO A 440 0.41 6.85 -14.65
N ALA A 441 0.82 5.61 -14.40
CA ALA A 441 0.19 4.75 -13.40
C ALA A 441 1.24 4.06 -12.55
N HIS A 442 1.06 4.09 -11.23
CA HIS A 442 1.98 3.48 -10.28
C HIS A 442 1.24 2.54 -9.33
N LEU A 443 1.81 1.34 -9.16
CA LEU A 443 1.41 0.39 -8.15
C LEU A 443 2.09 0.75 -6.83
N VAL A 444 1.34 0.83 -5.74
CA VAL A 444 1.85 1.11 -4.40
C VAL A 444 1.23 0.15 -3.38
N ASP A 445 2.05 -0.44 -2.51
CA ASP A 445 1.54 -1.27 -1.40
C ASP A 445 0.75 -0.43 -0.40
N ASP A 446 1.30 0.74 -0.02
CA ASP A 446 0.75 1.70 0.92
C ASP A 446 1.25 3.12 0.64
N VAL A 447 0.94 4.06 1.53
CA VAL A 447 1.37 5.47 1.45
C VAL A 447 2.90 5.62 1.39
N GLY A 448 3.66 4.72 2.00
CA GLY A 448 5.12 4.70 1.94
C GLY A 448 5.67 4.36 0.54
N GLY A 449 4.87 3.69 -0.30
CA GLY A 449 5.19 3.42 -1.70
C GLY A 449 5.03 4.64 -2.63
N ILE A 450 4.39 5.72 -2.17
CA ILE A 450 4.17 6.92 -3.00
C ILE A 450 5.48 7.69 -3.16
N ASP A 451 5.95 7.82 -4.40
CA ASP A 451 6.97 8.80 -4.72
C ASP A 451 6.34 10.19 -4.87
N LEU A 452 6.71 11.10 -3.97
CA LEU A 452 6.23 12.48 -3.95
C LEU A 452 6.51 13.22 -5.28
N THR A 453 7.52 12.80 -6.04
CA THR A 453 7.82 13.39 -7.35
C THR A 453 6.74 13.14 -8.39
N TRP A 454 6.00 12.01 -8.30
CA TRP A 454 4.89 11.70 -9.20
C TRP A 454 3.73 12.70 -9.06
N LEU A 455 3.55 13.26 -7.86
CA LEU A 455 2.47 14.19 -7.55
C LEU A 455 2.73 15.61 -8.05
N ARG A 456 3.94 15.91 -8.54
CA ARG A 456 4.32 17.25 -8.99
C ARG A 456 3.52 17.63 -10.23
N GLY A 457 2.68 18.65 -10.11
CA GLY A 457 1.87 19.17 -11.22
C GLY A 457 0.61 18.35 -11.55
N ALA A 458 0.43 17.17 -10.94
CA ALA A 458 -0.79 16.38 -11.05
C ALA A 458 -1.93 17.08 -10.29
N ARG A 459 -2.96 17.53 -11.03
CA ARG A 459 -4.13 18.23 -10.50
C ARG A 459 -5.28 17.26 -10.23
N ARG A 460 -5.47 16.26 -11.09
CA ARG A 460 -6.44 15.18 -10.94
C ARG A 460 -5.70 13.87 -10.74
N VAL A 461 -5.86 13.24 -9.58
CA VAL A 461 -5.22 11.96 -9.23
C VAL A 461 -6.29 10.89 -9.16
N GLY A 462 -6.18 9.89 -10.03
CA GLY A 462 -7.02 8.70 -10.00
C GLY A 462 -6.52 7.73 -8.93
N VAL A 463 -7.43 7.17 -8.15
CA VAL A 463 -7.09 6.14 -7.15
C VAL A 463 -7.99 4.92 -7.34
N SER A 464 -7.37 3.75 -7.39
CA SER A 464 -8.06 2.46 -7.39
C SER A 464 -7.26 1.47 -6.55
N ALA A 465 -7.80 0.26 -6.41
CA ALA A 465 -7.22 -0.78 -5.59
C ALA A 465 -7.50 -2.15 -6.20
N GLY A 466 -6.50 -3.03 -6.13
CA GLY A 466 -6.66 -4.41 -6.55
C GLY A 466 -7.63 -5.19 -5.68
N ALA A 467 -8.08 -6.35 -6.18
CA ALA A 467 -9.05 -7.20 -5.49
C ALA A 467 -8.57 -7.73 -4.12
N SER A 468 -7.27 -7.69 -3.83
CA SER A 468 -6.68 -8.11 -2.56
C SER A 468 -6.32 -6.95 -1.62
N ALA A 469 -6.51 -5.69 -2.04
CA ALA A 469 -6.16 -4.53 -1.25
C ALA A 469 -7.33 -4.12 -0.32
N PRO A 470 -7.08 -3.99 0.99
CA PRO A 470 -8.09 -3.51 1.94
C PRO A 470 -8.59 -2.10 1.60
N PRO A 471 -9.88 -1.79 1.79
CA PRO A 471 -10.44 -0.45 1.61
C PRO A 471 -9.70 0.63 2.41
N GLU A 472 -9.28 0.31 3.63
CA GLU A 472 -8.60 1.26 4.52
C GLU A 472 -7.30 1.83 3.92
N LEU A 473 -6.59 1.06 3.10
CA LEU A 473 -5.37 1.54 2.42
C LEU A 473 -5.68 2.62 1.37
N VAL A 474 -6.87 2.56 0.73
CA VAL A 474 -7.32 3.63 -0.16
C VAL A 474 -7.61 4.89 0.65
N ASP A 475 -8.26 4.74 1.80
CA ASP A 475 -8.55 5.87 2.70
C ASP A 475 -7.25 6.52 3.22
N GLU A 476 -6.23 5.72 3.54
CA GLU A 476 -4.89 6.22 3.89
C GLU A 476 -4.24 7.00 2.75
N VAL A 477 -4.34 6.54 1.50
CA VAL A 477 -3.84 7.27 0.32
C VAL A 477 -4.58 8.61 0.17
N VAL A 478 -5.92 8.62 0.28
CA VAL A 478 -6.71 9.85 0.21
C VAL A 478 -6.35 10.81 1.36
N SER A 479 -6.14 10.28 2.56
CA SER A 479 -5.69 11.04 3.73
C SER A 479 -4.31 11.65 3.52
N CYS A 480 -3.35 10.89 2.98
CA CYS A 480 -2.04 11.39 2.61
C CYS A 480 -2.12 12.53 1.58
N LEU A 481 -2.92 12.36 0.52
CA LEU A 481 -3.12 13.40 -0.49
C LEU A 481 -3.76 14.66 0.11
N SER A 482 -4.70 14.50 1.05
CA SER A 482 -5.32 15.60 1.80
C SER A 482 -4.33 16.30 2.73
N GLY A 483 -3.34 15.57 3.26
CA GLY A 483 -2.23 16.15 4.02
C GLY A 483 -1.27 16.99 3.17
N LEU A 484 -1.29 16.83 1.84
CA LEU A 484 -0.52 17.64 0.88
C LEU A 484 -1.30 18.85 0.36
N GLY A 485 -2.56 19.03 0.75
CA GLY A 485 -3.37 20.21 0.42
C GLY A 485 -4.86 19.88 0.30
N PRO A 486 -5.71 20.89 0.02
CA PRO A 486 -7.14 20.67 -0.12
C PRO A 486 -7.46 19.65 -1.23
N VAL A 487 -8.25 18.63 -0.90
CA VAL A 487 -8.68 17.59 -1.84
C VAL A 487 -10.20 17.63 -2.01
N ALA A 488 -10.65 17.62 -3.26
CA ALA A 488 -12.04 17.30 -3.61
C ALA A 488 -12.11 15.85 -4.08
N VAL A 489 -12.88 15.01 -3.38
CA VAL A 489 -13.01 13.58 -3.72
C VAL A 489 -14.27 13.39 -4.56
N THR A 490 -14.12 12.77 -5.72
CA THR A 490 -15.21 12.31 -6.60
C THR A 490 -15.09 10.81 -6.84
N THR A 491 -16.14 10.18 -7.36
CA THR A 491 -16.14 8.74 -7.63
C THR A 491 -16.71 8.48 -9.02
N THR A 492 -15.98 7.67 -9.79
CA THR A 492 -16.38 7.25 -11.14
C THR A 492 -16.85 5.80 -11.07
N THR A 493 -18.17 5.63 -11.05
CA THR A 493 -18.84 4.33 -10.98
C THR A 493 -19.14 3.78 -12.36
N THR A 494 -18.60 2.60 -12.65
CA THR A 494 -18.80 1.90 -13.94
C THR A 494 -19.69 0.66 -13.85
N GLY A 495 -19.99 0.22 -12.63
CA GLY A 495 -20.87 -0.91 -12.33
C GLY A 495 -21.02 -1.10 -10.82
N THR A 496 -21.90 -2.03 -10.43
CA THR A 496 -22.12 -2.45 -9.04
C THR A 496 -21.80 -3.94 -8.90
N GLU A 497 -21.33 -4.34 -7.72
CA GLU A 497 -21.01 -5.74 -7.38
C GLU A 497 -21.89 -6.17 -6.20
N ASP A 498 -22.72 -7.20 -6.40
CA ASP A 498 -23.66 -7.74 -5.39
C ASP A 498 -23.40 -9.24 -5.10
N VAL A 499 -22.33 -9.79 -5.66
CA VAL A 499 -21.95 -11.19 -5.49
C VAL A 499 -21.46 -11.44 -4.08
N VAL A 500 -21.98 -12.48 -3.43
CA VAL A 500 -21.53 -12.96 -2.11
C VAL A 500 -21.35 -14.46 -2.18
N PHE A 501 -20.26 -14.96 -1.59
CA PHE A 501 -19.98 -16.40 -1.52
C PHE A 501 -20.17 -16.93 -0.10
N THR A 502 -20.78 -18.10 0.03
CA THR A 502 -20.98 -18.76 1.32
C THR A 502 -19.69 -19.36 1.86
N LEU A 503 -19.58 -19.39 3.18
CA LEU A 503 -18.44 -19.99 3.87
C LEU A 503 -18.47 -21.53 3.81
N PRO A 504 -17.30 -22.19 3.91
CA PRO A 504 -17.21 -23.63 4.17
C PRO A 504 -17.89 -24.02 5.48
N LYS A 505 -18.40 -25.25 5.57
CA LYS A 505 -19.13 -25.75 6.76
C LYS A 505 -18.27 -25.77 8.02
N GLU A 506 -16.97 -25.92 7.85
CA GLU A 506 -15.96 -26.00 8.90
C GLU A 506 -15.83 -24.69 9.70
N VAL A 507 -16.24 -23.57 9.11
CA VAL A 507 -16.16 -22.21 9.69
C VAL A 507 -17.48 -21.42 9.57
N SER A 508 -18.55 -22.08 9.12
CA SER A 508 -19.89 -21.51 9.07
C SER A 508 -20.54 -21.40 10.44
#